data_AF-A0A2N3BAL3-F1
#
_entry.id   AF-A0A2N3BAL3-F1
#
_cell.length_a   1.000
_cell.length_b   1.000
_cell.length_c   1.000
_cell.angle_alpha   90.00
_cell.angle_beta   90.00
_cell.angle_gamma   90.00
#
_symmetry.space_group_name_H-M   'P 1'
#
loop_
_entity.id
_entity.type
_entity.pdbx_description
1 polymer ?
#
loop_
_entity_poly.entity_id
_entity_poly.type
_entity_poly.pdbx_seq_one_letter_code
_entity_poly.pdbx_strand_id
1 'polypeptide(L)' 'MSHRATNWAIQQRGLKPATKIVLWFLCDRHNPDFGCFPTQARLADDAEMSISALNDHLA' A
#
# COMPACT_ATOMS: atom_id res chain seq x y z
N MET A 1 7.61 -8.73 -1.45
CA MET A 1 7.73 -8.26 -0.05
C MET A 1 9.09 -7.66 0.23
N SER A 2 9.16 -6.34 0.44
CA SER A 2 10.36 -5.67 0.96
C SER A 2 10.25 -5.45 2.47
N HIS A 3 10.95 -6.25 3.28
CA HIS A 3 10.92 -6.15 4.75
C HIS A 3 11.26 -4.75 5.26
N ARG A 4 12.22 -4.07 4.62
CA ARG A 4 12.61 -2.71 5.01
C ARG A 4 11.48 -1.71 4.74
N ALA A 5 10.83 -1.81 3.57
CA ALA A 5 9.76 -0.90 3.19
C ALA A 5 8.50 -1.12 4.04
N THR A 6 8.12 -2.37 4.27
CA THR A 6 6.95 -2.70 5.10
C THR A 6 7.16 -2.32 6.57
N ASN A 7 8.38 -2.48 7.12
CA ASN A 7 8.73 -1.97 8.45
C ASN A 7 8.71 -0.44 8.53
N TRP A 8 9.13 0.26 7.48
CA TRP A 8 9.02 1.71 7.42
C TRP A 8 7.54 2.17 7.38
N ALA A 9 6.69 1.45 6.63
CA ALA A 9 5.27 1.76 6.50
C ALA A 9 4.54 1.70 7.85
N ILE A 10 4.79 0.67 8.67
CA ILE A 10 4.11 0.52 9.97
C ILE A 10 4.51 1.62 10.98
N GLN A 11 5.74 2.14 10.86
CA GLN A 11 6.28 3.20 11.72
C GLN A 11 5.68 4.59 11.43
N GLN A 12 5.06 4.81 10.27
CA GLN A 12 4.47 6.11 9.94
C GLN A 12 3.40 6.52 10.95
N ARG A 13 3.32 7.81 11.31
CA ARG A 13 2.35 8.35 12.27
C ARG A 13 1.46 9.39 11.58
N GLY A 14 0.29 9.68 12.15
CA GLY A 14 -0.66 10.67 11.61
C GLY A 14 -1.54 10.18 10.46
N LEU A 15 -1.32 8.97 9.93
CA LEU A 15 -2.16 8.36 8.90
C LEU A 15 -3.39 7.67 9.51
N LYS A 16 -4.52 7.73 8.79
CA LYS A 16 -5.70 6.91 9.10
C LYS A 16 -5.32 5.42 9.01
N PRO A 17 -5.93 4.53 9.83
CA PRO A 17 -5.65 3.09 9.78
C PRO A 17 -5.75 2.50 8.37
N ALA A 18 -6.81 2.82 7.62
CA ALA A 18 -6.98 2.33 6.24
C ALA A 18 -5.87 2.82 5.29
N THR A 19 -5.48 4.09 5.37
CA THR A 19 -4.34 4.66 4.61
C THR A 19 -3.03 3.95 4.93
N LYS A 20 -2.81 3.54 6.19
CA LYS A 20 -1.63 2.74 6.56
C LYS A 20 -1.62 1.36 5.90
N ILE A 21 -2.77 0.71 5.81
CA ILE A 21 -2.89 -0.60 5.14
C ILE A 21 -2.54 -0.46 3.65
N VAL A 22 -3.08 0.56 2.98
CA VAL A 22 -2.73 0.87 1.57
C VAL A 22 -1.21 1.10 1.42
N LEU A 23 -0.60 1.89 2.30
CA LEU A 23 0.85 2.15 2.28
C LEU A 23 1.66 0.87 2.51
N TRP A 24 1.22 0.00 3.41
CA TRP A 24 1.89 -1.26 3.69
C TRP A 24 1.89 -2.14 2.44
N PHE A 25 0.75 -2.33 1.77
CA PHE A 25 0.71 -3.15 0.56
C PHE A 25 1.47 -2.54 -0.61
N LEU A 26 1.50 -1.21 -0.77
CA LEU A 26 2.40 -0.57 -1.73
C LEU A 26 3.87 -0.89 -1.44
N CYS A 27 4.26 -0.88 -0.17
CA CYS A 27 5.61 -1.22 0.25
C CYS A 27 5.92 -2.72 0.07
N ASP A 28 4.93 -3.59 0.27
CA ASP A 28 5.06 -5.04 0.06
C ASP A 28 5.35 -5.38 -1.41
N ARG A 29 4.65 -4.69 -2.32
CA ARG A 29 4.75 -4.86 -3.77
C ARG A 29 6.03 -4.29 -4.38
N HIS A 30 6.88 -3.62 -3.59
CA HIS A 30 8.16 -3.13 -4.08
C HIS A 30 9.07 -4.28 -4.53
N ASN A 31 9.49 -4.20 -5.80
CA ASN A 31 10.51 -5.06 -6.40
C ASN A 31 11.72 -4.19 -6.80
N PRO A 32 12.95 -4.50 -6.35
CA PRO A 32 14.13 -3.69 -6.65
C PRO A 32 14.55 -3.73 -8.12
N ASP A 33 14.25 -4.81 -8.84
CA ASP A 33 14.63 -5.00 -10.25
C ASP A 33 13.58 -4.44 -11.23
N PHE A 34 12.30 -4.50 -10.84
CA PHE A 34 11.16 -4.18 -11.72
C PHE A 34 10.25 -3.06 -11.20
N GLY A 35 10.59 -2.41 -10.08
CA GLY A 35 9.82 -1.32 -9.48
C GLY A 35 8.57 -1.78 -8.71
N CYS A 36 7.60 -0.87 -8.54
CA CYS A 36 6.34 -1.14 -7.84
C CYS A 36 5.17 -0.61 -8.69
N PHE A 37 4.51 -1.51 -9.42
CA PHE A 37 3.43 -1.16 -10.36
C PHE A 37 2.18 -2.04 -10.20
N PRO A 38 1.61 -2.18 -8.99
CA PRO A 38 0.35 -2.90 -8.85
C PRO A 38 -0.78 -2.16 -9.58
N THR A 39 -1.67 -2.91 -10.22
CA THR A 39 -2.94 -2.32 -10.69
C THR A 39 -3.78 -1.90 -9.49
N GLN A 40 -4.64 -0.89 -9.66
CA GLN A 40 -5.55 -0.46 -8.58
C GLN A 40 -6.45 -1.60 -8.11
N ALA A 41 -6.93 -2.44 -9.03
CA ALA A 41 -7.73 -3.62 -8.68
C ALA A 41 -6.95 -4.58 -7.76
N ARG A 42 -5.66 -4.81 -8.04
CA ARG A 42 -4.85 -5.68 -7.19
C ARG A 42 -4.57 -5.07 -5.83
N LEU A 43 -4.25 -3.78 -5.78
CA LEU A 43 -3.98 -3.09 -4.53
C LEU A 43 -5.24 -2.98 -3.66
N ALA A 44 -6.42 -2.82 -4.28
CA ALA A 44 -7.72 -2.80 -3.60
C ALA A 44 -8.04 -4.15 -2.97
N ASP A 45 -7.80 -5.25 -3.68
CA ASP A 45 -7.94 -6.62 -3.19
C ASP A 45 -7.00 -6.88 -2.00
N ASP A 46 -5.70 -6.55 -2.14
CA ASP A 46 -4.71 -6.69 -1.06
C ASP A 46 -5.13 -5.88 0.19
N ALA A 47 -5.57 -4.64 0.00
CA ALA A 47 -5.94 -3.73 1.08
C ALA A 47 -7.38 -3.93 1.60
N GLU A 48 -8.08 -4.96 1.13
CA GLU A 48 -9.44 -5.34 1.51
C GLU A 48 -10.45 -4.16 1.43
N MET A 49 -10.43 -3.42 0.32
CA MET A 49 -11.32 -2.28 0.10
C MET A 49 -11.74 -2.14 -1.37
N SER A 50 -12.79 -1.35 -1.62
CA SER A 50 -13.19 -1.04 -3.00
C SER A 50 -12.15 -0.13 -3.69
N ILE A 51 -12.12 -0.16 -5.03
CA ILE A 51 -11.27 0.77 -5.80
C ILE A 51 -11.63 2.24 -5.50
N SER A 52 -12.90 2.55 -5.27
CA SER A 52 -13.32 3.90 -4.89
C SER A 52 -12.72 4.33 -3.55
N ALA A 53 -12.81 3.49 -2.52
CA ALA A 53 -12.22 3.78 -1.21
C ALA A 53 -10.68 3.84 -1.27
N LEU A 54 -10.07 2.99 -2.10
CA LEU A 54 -8.63 3.06 -2.37
C LEU A 54 -8.23 4.43 -2.94
N ASN A 55 -8.98 4.94 -3.91
CA ASN A 55 -8.69 6.24 -4.54
C ASN A 55 -8.79 7.40 -3.53
N ASP A 56 -9.72 7.35 -2.58
CA ASP A 56 -9.82 8.35 -1.50
C ASP A 56 -8.58 8.37 -0.59
N HIS A 57 -7.77 7.31 -0.59
CA HIS A 57 -6.52 7.22 0.15
C HIS A 57 -5.26 7.56 -0.68
N LEU A 58 -5.39 7.65 -2.00
CA LEU A 58 -4.28 7.97 -2.93
C LEU A 58 -4.27 9.45 -3.38
N ALA A 59 -5.36 10.19 -3.13
CA ALA A 59 -5.56 11.58 -3.54
C ALA A 59 -4.78 12.60 -2.71
#